data_AF-A0A2W5LQJ6-F1
#
_entry.id   AF-A0A2W5LQJ6-F1
#
_cell.length_a   1.000
_cell.length_b   1.000
_cell.length_c   1.000
_cell.angle_alpha   90.00
_cell.angle_beta   90.00
_cell.angle_gamma   90.00
#
_symmetry.space_group_name_H-M   'P 1'
#
loop_
_entity.id
_entity.type
_entity.pdbx_description
1 polymer ?
#
loop_
_entity_poly.entity_id
_entity_poly.type
_entity_poly.pdbx_seq_one_letter_code
_entity_poly.pdbx_strand_id
1 'polypeptide(L)'
;MPSRPIRLRTAPTQAPAAALTGLLLAVAAGGVQAGTAATLRIGGGTLYVPGTIANAEVLAEGGTLAGDGSVLGAVVLGAGGALAPGPLAGAGTISAASLNWQPGAGVRHRLGSGDADSDHTALSGTLTRSGSGAYLFAFDDADTLPTAGTTYTLMSFAAQSGFSASDFSYSYSGAAPALNGEFVLTDGALLFHVTSLPVGLQSFTVD
;
A
#
# COMPACT_ATOMS: atom_id res chain seq x y z
N MET A 1 -9.95 73.49 -25.42
CA MET A 1 -9.33 72.29 -24.82
C MET A 1 -9.89 71.06 -25.53
N PRO A 2 -9.10 70.30 -26.30
CA PRO A 2 -9.61 69.13 -27.03
C PRO A 2 -9.48 67.85 -26.19
N SER A 3 -10.59 67.17 -26.01
CA SER A 3 -10.71 65.87 -25.32
C SER A 3 -10.07 64.77 -26.16
N ARG A 4 -9.02 64.12 -25.66
CA ARG A 4 -8.42 62.94 -26.30
C ARG A 4 -9.16 61.67 -25.85
N PRO A 5 -9.54 60.75 -26.77
CA PRO A 5 -10.13 59.47 -26.40
C PRO A 5 -9.07 58.49 -25.87
N ILE A 6 -9.35 57.87 -24.73
CA ILE A 6 -8.58 56.77 -24.14
C ILE A 6 -8.83 55.51 -24.98
N ARG A 7 -7.77 54.89 -25.52
CA ARG A 7 -7.85 53.53 -26.08
C ARG A 7 -7.63 52.52 -24.94
N LEU A 8 -8.67 51.75 -24.61
CA LEU A 8 -8.55 50.55 -23.78
C LEU A 8 -7.80 49.47 -24.56
N ARG A 9 -6.65 49.07 -24.01
CA ARG A 9 -5.83 47.97 -24.51
C ARG A 9 -6.34 46.69 -23.84
N THR A 10 -7.09 45.87 -24.56
CA THR A 10 -7.47 44.52 -24.12
C THR A 10 -6.23 43.64 -24.05
N ALA A 11 -5.95 43.09 -22.86
CA ALA A 11 -4.95 42.06 -22.68
C ALA A 11 -5.42 40.75 -23.34
N PRO A 12 -4.53 39.93 -23.93
CA PRO A 12 -4.89 38.60 -24.37
C PRO A 12 -5.15 37.73 -23.13
N THR A 13 -6.42 37.39 -22.89
CA THR A 13 -6.80 36.41 -21.87
C THR A 13 -6.24 35.05 -22.29
N GLN A 14 -5.23 34.61 -21.54
CA GLN A 14 -4.61 33.29 -21.65
C GLN A 14 -5.70 32.22 -21.51
N ALA A 15 -5.82 31.36 -22.53
CA ALA A 15 -6.76 30.25 -22.53
C ALA A 15 -6.51 29.35 -21.31
N PRO A 16 -7.55 28.90 -20.57
CA PRO A 16 -7.36 27.96 -19.49
C PRO A 16 -6.82 26.63 -20.05
N ALA A 17 -5.76 26.13 -19.43
CA ALA A 17 -5.15 24.85 -19.73
C ALA A 17 -6.22 23.75 -19.76
N ALA A 18 -6.27 22.99 -20.86
CA ALA A 18 -7.10 21.81 -20.96
C ALA A 18 -6.63 20.79 -19.91
N ALA A 19 -7.37 20.66 -18.81
CA ALA A 19 -7.21 19.55 -17.89
C ALA A 19 -7.60 18.27 -18.63
N LEU A 20 -6.62 17.47 -19.05
CA LEU A 20 -6.88 16.11 -19.52
C LEU A 20 -7.45 15.32 -18.33
N THR A 21 -8.77 15.20 -18.30
CA THR A 21 -9.46 14.28 -17.39
C THR A 21 -9.29 12.89 -18.00
N GLY A 22 -8.21 12.20 -17.64
CA GLY A 22 -8.10 10.77 -17.87
C GLY A 22 -9.25 10.09 -17.13
N LEU A 23 -10.09 9.35 -17.84
CA LEU A 23 -11.16 8.56 -17.26
C LEU A 23 -10.53 7.46 -16.40
N LEU A 24 -10.35 7.73 -15.11
CA LEU A 24 -10.00 6.72 -14.13
C LEU A 24 -11.28 5.90 -13.87
N LEU A 25 -11.39 4.72 -14.50
CA LEU A 25 -12.43 3.75 -14.16
C LEU A 25 -12.05 3.05 -12.83
N ALA A 26 -11.97 3.82 -11.75
CA ALA A 26 -11.85 3.30 -10.40
C ALA A 26 -13.27 3.07 -9.88
N VAL A 27 -13.61 1.83 -9.54
CA VAL A 27 -14.80 1.54 -8.72
C VAL A 27 -14.47 2.01 -7.30
N ALA A 28 -14.66 3.30 -7.05
CA ALA A 28 -14.42 3.90 -5.75
C ALA A 28 -15.66 3.71 -4.88
N ALA A 29 -15.56 2.87 -3.86
CA ALA A 29 -16.49 2.90 -2.73
C ALA A 29 -16.11 4.09 -1.82
N GLY A 30 -16.41 5.31 -2.30
CA GLY A 30 -16.28 6.58 -1.56
C GLY A 30 -14.84 7.13 -1.40
N GLY A 31 -14.67 8.42 -1.69
CA GLY A 31 -13.58 9.22 -1.08
C GLY A 31 -12.31 9.53 -1.89
N VAL A 32 -12.23 9.20 -3.18
CA VAL A 32 -11.05 9.53 -4.02
C VAL A 32 -11.10 10.99 -4.47
N GLN A 33 -10.07 11.79 -4.16
CA GLN A 33 -9.93 13.18 -4.63
C GLN A 33 -8.61 13.41 -5.36
N ALA A 34 -8.64 14.11 -6.50
CA ALA A 34 -7.45 14.55 -7.22
C ALA A 34 -6.91 15.86 -6.62
N GLY A 35 -5.67 15.87 -6.12
CA GLY A 35 -4.97 17.04 -5.61
C GLY A 35 -4.34 17.90 -6.70
N THR A 36 -4.04 19.16 -6.37
CA THR A 36 -3.70 20.24 -7.33
C THR A 36 -2.26 20.23 -7.88
N ALA A 37 -1.51 19.14 -7.70
CA ALA A 37 -0.36 18.77 -8.53
C ALA A 37 -0.18 17.24 -8.47
N ALA A 38 -1.05 16.53 -9.19
CA ALA A 38 -1.08 15.08 -9.43
C ALA A 38 -0.97 14.13 -8.21
N THR A 39 -1.25 14.56 -6.98
CA THR A 39 -1.45 13.61 -5.87
C THR A 39 -2.86 13.05 -5.90
N LEU A 40 -3.01 11.74 -5.92
CA LEU A 40 -4.27 11.03 -5.72
C LEU A 40 -4.44 10.74 -4.23
N ARG A 41 -5.41 11.38 -3.57
CA ARG A 41 -5.66 11.19 -2.14
C ARG A 41 -6.79 10.18 -1.90
N ILE A 42 -6.53 9.22 -1.03
CA ILE A 42 -7.50 8.24 -0.51
C ILE A 42 -7.76 8.58 0.95
N GLY A 43 -8.79 9.41 1.18
CA GLY A 43 -9.15 9.90 2.53
C GLY A 43 -9.98 8.92 3.36
N GLY A 44 -10.44 7.84 2.74
CA GLY A 44 -11.34 6.84 3.29
C GLY A 44 -11.70 5.82 2.21
N GLY A 45 -12.39 4.75 2.61
CA GLY A 45 -12.80 3.69 1.68
C GLY A 45 -11.61 2.92 1.09
N THR A 46 -11.81 2.32 -0.08
CA THR A 46 -10.78 1.55 -0.79
C THR A 46 -10.72 1.99 -2.24
N LEU A 47 -9.51 2.33 -2.70
CA LEU A 47 -9.18 2.43 -4.10
C LEU A 47 -8.56 1.10 -4.54
N TYR A 48 -9.30 0.33 -5.34
CA TYR A 48 -8.81 -0.90 -5.95
C TYR A 48 -8.16 -0.62 -7.30
N VAL A 49 -6.93 -1.08 -7.50
CA VAL A 49 -6.08 -0.82 -8.67
C VAL A 49 -5.68 -2.13 -9.32
N PRO A 50 -6.40 -2.60 -10.35
CA PRO A 50 -6.02 -3.78 -11.14
C PRO A 50 -5.13 -3.43 -12.35
N GLY A 51 -4.94 -2.13 -12.60
CA GLY A 51 -4.21 -1.62 -13.76
C GLY A 51 -3.07 -0.70 -13.34
N THR A 52 -2.80 0.33 -14.14
CA THR A 52 -1.70 1.26 -13.86
C THR A 52 -2.21 2.65 -13.47
N ILE A 53 -1.72 3.18 -12.37
CA ILE A 53 -1.77 4.61 -12.04
C ILE A 53 -0.46 5.24 -12.53
N ALA A 54 -0.55 6.10 -13.53
CA ALA A 54 0.58 6.82 -14.09
C ALA A 54 0.52 8.31 -13.74
N ASN A 55 1.69 8.96 -13.69
CA ASN A 55 1.83 10.41 -13.51
C ASN A 55 1.20 10.96 -12.21
N ALA A 56 1.08 10.13 -11.17
CA ALA A 56 0.53 10.54 -9.89
C ALA A 56 1.28 9.91 -8.71
N GLU A 57 1.45 10.69 -7.66
CA GLU A 57 1.73 10.16 -6.31
C GLU A 57 0.40 9.69 -5.70
N VAL A 58 0.41 8.59 -4.97
CA VAL A 58 -0.77 8.13 -4.22
C VAL A 58 -0.56 8.36 -2.74
N LEU A 59 -1.44 9.15 -2.12
CA LEU A 59 -1.48 9.35 -0.67
C LEU A 59 -2.68 8.58 -0.10
N ALA A 60 -2.42 7.52 0.64
CA ALA A 60 -3.43 6.83 1.43
C ALA A 60 -3.39 7.36 2.86
N GLU A 61 -4.41 8.11 3.28
CA GLU A 61 -4.50 8.73 4.61
C GLU A 61 -5.93 8.56 5.12
N GLY A 62 -6.15 7.54 5.96
CA GLY A 62 -7.48 7.09 6.40
C GLY A 62 -8.19 6.12 5.45
N GLY A 63 -7.72 5.98 4.21
CA GLY A 63 -8.23 5.02 3.23
C GLY A 63 -7.23 3.94 2.83
N THR A 64 -7.67 2.99 2.01
CA THR A 64 -6.87 1.84 1.58
C THR A 64 -6.53 1.92 0.09
N LEU A 65 -5.26 1.77 -0.27
CA LEU A 65 -4.81 1.41 -1.62
C LEU A 65 -4.76 -0.12 -1.72
N ALA A 66 -5.56 -0.71 -2.61
CA ALA A 66 -5.64 -2.16 -2.78
C ALA A 66 -5.47 -2.58 -4.25
N GLY A 67 -5.21 -3.86 -4.48
CA GLY A 67 -5.16 -4.44 -5.83
C GLY A 67 -3.80 -5.03 -6.20
N ASP A 68 -3.73 -5.52 -7.42
CA ASP A 68 -2.61 -6.23 -8.04
C ASP A 68 -1.97 -5.46 -9.20
N GLY A 69 -2.27 -4.15 -9.28
CA GLY A 69 -1.78 -3.25 -10.31
C GLY A 69 -0.46 -2.57 -9.97
N SER A 70 -0.18 -1.48 -10.69
CA SER A 70 1.07 -0.71 -10.57
C SER A 70 0.80 0.79 -10.36
N VAL A 71 1.53 1.39 -9.44
CA VAL A 71 1.63 2.85 -9.25
C VAL A 71 3.00 3.29 -9.73
N LEU A 72 3.09 3.96 -10.89
CA LEU A 72 4.39 4.38 -11.44
C LEU A 72 5.03 5.52 -10.65
N GLY A 73 4.28 6.15 -9.74
CA GLY A 73 4.77 7.17 -8.81
C GLY A 73 5.04 6.64 -7.41
N ALA A 74 5.33 7.56 -6.50
CA ALA A 74 5.47 7.25 -5.10
C ALA A 74 4.12 6.92 -4.46
N VAL A 75 4.15 6.05 -3.45
CA VAL A 75 3.05 5.83 -2.52
C VAL A 75 3.45 6.40 -1.16
N VAL A 76 2.56 7.18 -0.56
CA VAL A 76 2.67 7.65 0.81
C VAL A 76 1.56 6.99 1.63
N LEU A 77 1.95 6.17 2.60
CA LEU A 77 1.04 5.63 3.61
C LEU A 77 1.03 6.59 4.80
N GLY A 78 0.05 7.50 4.79
CA GLY A 78 -0.22 8.45 5.86
C GLY A 78 -1.00 7.85 7.01
N ALA A 79 -1.19 8.63 8.08
CA ALA A 79 -1.89 8.19 9.29
C ALA A 79 -3.25 7.52 8.99
N GLY A 80 -3.47 6.32 9.54
CA GLY A 80 -4.68 5.53 9.34
C GLY A 80 -4.89 5.01 7.91
N GLY A 81 -3.95 5.25 7.00
CA GLY A 81 -3.96 4.68 5.67
C GLY A 81 -3.56 3.20 5.68
N ALA A 82 -3.91 2.49 4.61
CA ALA A 82 -3.52 1.10 4.44
C ALA A 82 -3.09 0.77 3.01
N LEU A 83 -2.16 -0.18 2.88
CA LEU A 83 -1.85 -0.89 1.64
C LEU A 83 -2.36 -2.32 1.74
N ALA A 84 -3.07 -2.80 0.73
CA ALA A 84 -3.58 -4.17 0.68
C ALA A 84 -3.33 -4.79 -0.70
N PRO A 85 -2.13 -5.31 -0.96
CA PRO A 85 -1.79 -5.91 -2.24
C PRO A 85 -2.66 -7.13 -2.57
N GLY A 86 -2.70 -7.43 -3.86
CA GLY A 86 -3.36 -8.58 -4.42
C GLY A 86 -4.83 -8.35 -4.81
N PRO A 87 -5.40 -9.29 -5.55
CA PRO A 87 -6.77 -9.20 -6.04
C PRO A 87 -7.79 -9.41 -4.90
N LEU A 88 -9.06 -9.13 -5.18
CA LEU A 88 -10.15 -9.35 -4.23
C LEU A 88 -10.26 -10.81 -3.75
N ALA A 89 -9.81 -11.77 -4.56
CA ALA A 89 -9.75 -13.20 -4.22
C ALA A 89 -8.40 -13.77 -4.64
N GLY A 90 -7.73 -14.49 -3.73
CA GLY A 90 -6.38 -15.03 -3.93
C GLY A 90 -5.27 -14.01 -3.74
N ALA A 91 -4.03 -14.49 -3.63
CA ALA A 91 -2.84 -13.67 -3.42
C ALA A 91 -2.39 -12.91 -4.69
N GLY A 92 -1.69 -11.78 -4.52
CA GLY A 92 -1.09 -11.06 -5.63
C GLY A 92 -0.15 -9.91 -5.25
N THR A 93 0.37 -9.23 -6.26
CA THR A 93 1.42 -8.22 -6.08
C THR A 93 0.93 -6.84 -6.47
N ILE A 94 1.11 -5.84 -5.60
CA ILE A 94 1.03 -4.43 -6.01
C ILE A 94 2.44 -3.90 -6.23
N SER A 95 2.64 -3.14 -7.31
CA SER A 95 3.93 -2.52 -7.60
C SER A 95 3.88 -1.00 -7.40
N ALA A 96 4.95 -0.39 -6.91
CA ALA A 96 5.09 1.06 -6.81
C ALA A 96 6.52 1.54 -7.07
N ALA A 97 6.71 2.83 -7.40
CA ALA A 97 8.07 3.36 -7.55
C ALA A 97 8.82 3.45 -6.22
N SER A 98 8.13 3.87 -5.16
CA SER A 98 8.68 3.97 -3.81
C SER A 98 7.55 3.98 -2.79
N LEU A 99 7.88 3.66 -1.54
CA LEU A 99 6.94 3.74 -0.42
C LEU A 99 7.52 4.64 0.68
N ASN A 100 6.80 5.71 1.03
CA ASN A 100 7.03 6.46 2.25
C ASN A 100 5.99 6.06 3.29
N TRP A 101 6.41 5.37 4.34
CA TRP A 101 5.51 4.79 5.34
C TRP A 101 5.57 5.61 6.62
N GLN A 102 4.42 6.15 7.06
CA GLN A 102 4.24 6.81 8.35
C GLN A 102 3.79 5.80 9.42
N PRO A 103 4.16 5.99 10.69
CA PRO A 103 3.69 5.14 11.77
C PRO A 103 2.16 5.25 11.91
N GLY A 104 1.52 4.15 12.28
CA GLY A 104 0.06 4.07 12.40
C GLY A 104 -0.68 3.85 11.07
N ALA A 105 0.03 3.79 9.94
CA ALA A 105 -0.48 3.20 8.71
C ALA A 105 -0.18 1.69 8.68
N GLY A 106 -1.05 0.89 8.06
CA GLY A 106 -0.94 -0.57 8.03
C GLY A 106 -0.69 -1.14 6.64
N VAL A 107 -0.14 -2.35 6.59
CA VAL A 107 -0.04 -3.16 5.36
C VAL A 107 -0.75 -4.48 5.60
N ARG A 108 -1.71 -4.85 4.76
CA ARG A 108 -2.38 -6.15 4.83
C ARG A 108 -1.76 -7.10 3.80
N HIS A 109 -1.38 -8.29 4.23
CA HIS A 109 -0.90 -9.36 3.34
C HIS A 109 -1.58 -10.68 3.70
N ARG A 110 -2.07 -11.37 2.68
CA ARG A 110 -2.46 -12.77 2.79
C ARG A 110 -1.24 -13.67 2.64
N LEU A 111 -1.08 -14.62 3.54
CA LEU A 111 0.00 -15.60 3.51
C LEU A 111 -0.56 -16.97 3.10
N GLY A 112 0.00 -17.54 2.04
CA GLY A 112 -0.32 -18.88 1.55
C GLY A 112 0.66 -19.94 2.02
N SER A 113 0.57 -21.14 1.44
CA SER A 113 1.44 -22.27 1.78
C SER A 113 2.92 -22.01 1.53
N GLY A 114 3.22 -21.16 0.55
CA GLY A 114 4.55 -20.67 0.22
C GLY A 114 4.55 -19.19 -0.16
N ASP A 115 5.76 -18.69 -0.43
CA ASP A 115 5.99 -17.31 -0.88
C ASP A 115 5.16 -16.97 -2.13
N ALA A 116 5.20 -17.83 -3.15
CA ALA A 116 4.47 -17.64 -4.41
C ALA A 116 2.93 -17.63 -4.27
N ASP A 117 2.40 -18.13 -3.16
CA ASP A 117 0.96 -18.15 -2.87
C ASP A 117 0.54 -16.98 -1.96
N SER A 118 1.40 -15.97 -1.79
CA SER A 118 1.22 -14.87 -0.82
C SER A 118 1.18 -13.50 -1.49
N ASP A 119 0.58 -12.54 -0.79
CA ASP A 119 0.58 -11.14 -1.26
C ASP A 119 2.00 -10.55 -1.17
N HIS A 120 2.33 -9.68 -2.13
CA HIS A 120 3.61 -9.00 -2.19
C HIS A 120 3.46 -7.51 -2.50
N THR A 121 4.43 -6.72 -2.01
CA THR A 121 4.63 -5.33 -2.45
C THR A 121 5.97 -5.24 -3.18
N ALA A 122 5.95 -4.84 -4.46
CA ALA A 122 7.15 -4.67 -5.26
C ALA A 122 7.49 -3.20 -5.45
N LEU A 123 8.62 -2.75 -4.90
CA LEU A 123 9.10 -1.37 -5.05
C LEU A 123 10.30 -1.35 -6.00
N SER A 124 10.22 -0.58 -7.08
CA SER A 124 11.39 -0.39 -7.95
C SER A 124 12.45 0.54 -7.36
N GLY A 125 12.09 1.27 -6.29
CA GLY A 125 12.92 2.27 -5.62
C GLY A 125 12.93 2.06 -4.10
N THR A 126 12.87 3.15 -3.35
CA THR A 126 13.18 3.12 -1.90
C THR A 126 11.96 2.88 -1.01
N LEU A 127 12.13 2.02 0.00
CA LEU A 127 11.28 1.97 1.19
C LEU A 127 11.78 2.96 2.25
N THR A 128 11.00 4.00 2.53
CA THR A 128 11.39 5.09 3.44
C THR A 128 10.53 5.09 4.70
N ARG A 129 11.19 5.08 5.86
CA ARG A 129 10.54 5.34 7.15
C ARG A 129 10.29 6.83 7.34
N SER A 130 9.08 7.22 7.74
CA SER A 130 8.79 8.60 8.12
C SER A 130 8.26 8.70 9.54
N GLY A 131 9.15 9.04 10.48
CA GLY A 131 8.81 9.21 11.89
C GLY A 131 8.98 7.94 12.73
N SER A 132 8.60 8.04 14.01
CA SER A 132 8.74 6.98 15.02
C SER A 132 7.38 6.46 15.46
N GLY A 133 7.25 5.14 15.62
CA GLY A 133 6.01 4.49 16.04
C GLY A 133 5.92 3.07 15.45
N ALA A 134 4.73 2.48 15.51
CA ALA A 134 4.48 1.13 15.03
C ALA A 134 4.21 1.09 13.52
N TYR A 135 4.82 0.10 12.85
CA TYR A 135 4.63 -0.23 11.44
C TYR A 135 4.03 -1.63 11.37
N LEU A 136 2.70 -1.69 11.21
CA LEU A 136 1.93 -2.91 11.41
C LEU A 136 1.69 -3.64 10.09
N PHE A 137 1.97 -4.94 10.10
CA PHE A 137 1.41 -5.88 9.14
C PHE A 137 0.14 -6.54 9.71
N ALA A 138 -0.92 -6.57 8.93
CA ALA A 138 -2.10 -7.38 9.22
C ALA A 138 -2.08 -8.61 8.31
N PHE A 139 -1.79 -9.78 8.88
CA PHE A 139 -1.76 -11.03 8.15
C PHE A 139 -3.11 -11.76 8.24
N ASP A 140 -3.54 -12.30 7.11
CA ASP A 140 -4.63 -13.26 6.97
C ASP A 140 -4.19 -14.42 6.07
N ASP A 141 -5.04 -15.44 5.93
CA ASP A 141 -4.73 -16.56 5.06
C ASP A 141 -5.03 -16.21 3.61
N ALA A 142 -4.18 -16.69 2.70
CA ALA A 142 -4.53 -16.75 1.28
C ALA A 142 -5.48 -17.93 1.01
N ASP A 143 -5.52 -18.42 -0.23
CA ASP A 143 -6.31 -19.61 -0.58
C ASP A 143 -5.82 -20.89 0.12
N THR A 144 -4.58 -20.85 0.62
CA THR A 144 -3.95 -21.91 1.42
C THR A 144 -3.41 -21.32 2.72
N LEU A 145 -3.17 -22.19 3.70
CA LEU A 145 -2.69 -21.76 5.02
C LEU A 145 -1.18 -21.49 4.99
N PRO A 146 -0.69 -20.51 5.79
CA PRO A 146 0.74 -20.36 6.01
C PRO A 146 1.36 -21.65 6.57
N THR A 147 2.65 -21.82 6.35
CA THR A 147 3.39 -23.03 6.78
C THR A 147 4.55 -22.64 7.70
N ALA A 148 4.73 -23.38 8.79
CA ALA A 148 5.85 -23.19 9.70
C ALA A 148 7.18 -23.54 9.00
N GLY A 149 8.19 -22.71 9.22
CA GLY A 149 9.50 -22.78 8.56
C GLY A 149 9.55 -22.06 7.21
N THR A 150 8.43 -21.54 6.70
CA THR A 150 8.40 -20.79 5.44
C THR A 150 8.82 -19.33 5.67
N THR A 151 9.60 -18.80 4.73
CA THR A 151 9.94 -17.38 4.66
C THR A 151 9.16 -16.73 3.52
N TYR A 152 8.50 -15.63 3.82
CA TYR A 152 7.66 -14.85 2.91
C TYR A 152 8.33 -13.51 2.63
N THR A 153 8.44 -13.16 1.36
CA THR A 153 8.88 -11.85 0.87
C THR A 153 7.70 -10.89 0.94
N LEU A 154 7.61 -10.09 2.00
CA LEU A 154 6.52 -9.12 2.13
C LEU A 154 6.72 -7.96 1.16
N MET A 155 7.92 -7.38 1.16
CA MET A 155 8.27 -6.27 0.26
C MET A 155 9.61 -6.50 -0.39
N SER A 156 9.72 -6.21 -1.68
CA SER A 156 10.99 -6.02 -2.37
C SER A 156 11.22 -4.53 -2.65
N PHE A 157 12.46 -4.08 -2.57
CA PHE A 157 12.86 -2.70 -2.82
C PHE A 157 14.30 -2.61 -3.33
N ALA A 158 14.64 -1.50 -3.99
CA ALA A 158 16.01 -1.24 -4.42
C ALA A 158 16.92 -0.77 -3.25
N ALA A 159 16.33 -0.09 -2.26
CA ALA A 159 16.99 0.36 -1.05
C ALA A 159 15.97 0.62 0.06
N GLN A 160 16.43 0.70 1.31
CA GLN A 160 15.63 1.19 2.43
C GLN A 160 16.34 2.31 3.18
N SER A 161 15.56 3.17 3.83
CA SER A 161 16.08 4.21 4.72
C SER A 161 15.29 4.29 6.02
N GLY A 162 16.00 4.09 7.14
CA GLY A 162 15.52 4.37 8.49
C GLY A 162 14.81 3.22 9.19
N PHE A 163 14.60 2.08 8.52
CA PHE A 163 13.99 0.90 9.12
C PHE A 163 15.03 -0.04 9.73
N SER A 164 14.62 -0.71 10.79
CA SER A 164 15.20 -1.95 11.30
C SER A 164 14.11 -3.01 11.45
N ALA A 165 14.50 -4.29 11.53
CA ALA A 165 13.53 -5.38 11.70
C ALA A 165 12.64 -5.22 12.94
N SER A 166 13.14 -4.60 14.02
CA SER A 166 12.39 -4.38 15.26
C SER A 166 11.33 -3.28 15.17
N ASP A 167 11.29 -2.50 14.09
CA ASP A 167 10.26 -1.48 13.89
C ASP A 167 8.91 -2.08 13.48
N PHE A 168 8.93 -3.31 12.97
CA PHE A 168 7.75 -3.98 12.43
C PHE A 168 7.08 -4.85 13.50
N SER A 169 5.75 -4.83 13.48
CA SER A 169 4.90 -5.72 14.26
C SER A 169 3.84 -6.33 13.35
N TYR A 170 3.16 -7.36 13.83
CA TYR A 170 2.06 -7.94 13.08
C TYR A 170 0.88 -8.33 13.96
N SER A 171 -0.30 -8.38 13.35
CA SER A 171 -1.46 -9.13 13.82
C SER A 171 -1.77 -10.25 12.82
N TYR A 172 -2.41 -11.32 13.28
CA TYR A 172 -2.84 -12.41 12.42
C TYR A 172 -4.30 -12.78 12.71
N SER A 173 -5.10 -12.95 11.67
CA SER A 173 -6.54 -13.29 11.78
C SER A 173 -6.95 -14.43 10.85
N GLY A 174 -6.04 -15.36 10.54
CA GLY A 174 -6.33 -16.56 9.77
C GLY A 174 -6.93 -17.70 10.60
N ALA A 175 -6.98 -18.89 10.00
CA ALA A 175 -7.60 -20.09 10.55
C ALA A 175 -6.78 -20.73 11.67
N ALA A 176 -5.46 -20.57 11.69
CA ALA A 176 -4.65 -21.01 12.81
C ALA A 176 -4.93 -20.11 14.04
N PRO A 177 -4.93 -20.66 15.27
CA PRO A 177 -5.20 -19.87 16.47
C PRO A 177 -4.12 -18.81 16.74
N ALA A 178 -2.92 -19.01 16.20
CA ALA A 178 -1.83 -18.05 16.23
C ALA A 178 -0.86 -18.29 15.08
N LEU A 179 -0.10 -17.25 14.74
CA LEU A 179 1.03 -17.29 13.83
C LEU A 179 2.22 -16.63 14.54
N ASN A 180 3.30 -17.38 14.71
CA ASN A 180 4.54 -16.90 15.31
C ASN A 180 5.58 -16.74 14.22
N GLY A 181 6.25 -15.60 14.19
CA GLY A 181 7.33 -15.37 13.25
C GLY A 181 8.14 -14.13 13.56
N GLU A 182 9.16 -13.92 12.75
CA GLU A 182 10.12 -12.84 12.90
C GLU A 182 10.32 -12.10 11.58
N PHE A 183 10.46 -10.77 11.67
CA PHE A 183 10.83 -9.96 10.54
C PHE A 183 12.33 -10.02 10.29
N VAL A 184 12.71 -10.13 9.01
CA VAL A 184 14.09 -10.02 8.58
C VAL A 184 14.17 -8.90 7.55
N LEU A 185 14.95 -7.86 7.84
CA LEU A 185 15.22 -6.78 6.91
C LEU A 185 16.59 -7.00 6.27
N THR A 186 16.61 -7.06 4.95
CA THR A 186 17.82 -7.15 4.13
C THR A 186 17.99 -5.86 3.32
N ASP A 187 19.06 -5.76 2.53
CA ASP A 187 19.32 -4.59 1.69
C ASP A 187 18.25 -4.37 0.60
N GLY A 188 17.56 -5.44 0.17
CA GLY A 188 16.60 -5.39 -0.94
C GLY A 188 15.21 -5.99 -0.65
N ALA A 189 14.98 -6.47 0.56
CA ALA A 189 13.69 -7.06 0.92
C ALA A 189 13.40 -6.99 2.42
N LEU A 190 12.12 -6.89 2.74
CA LEU A 190 11.56 -7.17 4.05
C LEU A 190 10.85 -8.52 3.99
N LEU A 191 11.31 -9.44 4.82
CA LEU A 191 10.83 -10.81 4.90
C LEU A 191 10.12 -11.07 6.22
N PHE A 192 9.28 -12.09 6.24
CA PHE A 192 8.71 -12.66 7.45
C PHE A 192 8.95 -14.17 7.48
N HIS A 193 9.65 -14.65 8.50
CA HIS A 193 9.89 -16.08 8.70
C HIS A 193 8.90 -16.63 9.74
N VAL A 194 8.02 -17.53 9.32
CA VAL A 194 7.10 -18.21 10.24
C VAL A 194 7.87 -19.26 11.02
N THR A 195 7.96 -19.09 12.33
CA THR A 195 8.66 -20.05 13.21
C THR A 195 7.71 -21.14 13.71
N SER A 196 6.44 -20.83 13.91
CA SER A 196 5.43 -21.83 14.30
C SER A 196 3.99 -21.38 14.04
N LEU A 197 3.14 -22.39 13.86
CA LEU A 197 1.68 -22.28 13.81
C LEU A 197 1.12 -23.19 14.91
N PRO A 198 0.92 -22.68 16.13
CA PRO A 198 0.35 -23.48 17.20
C PRO A 198 -0.96 -24.11 16.77
N VAL A 199 -1.14 -25.40 17.06
CA VAL A 199 -2.43 -26.08 16.85
C VAL A 199 -3.22 -26.06 18.15
N GLY A 200 -4.54 -25.94 18.05
CA GLY A 200 -5.42 -26.13 19.21
C GLY A 200 -5.31 -27.58 19.69
N LEU A 201 -4.98 -27.79 20.97
CA LEU A 201 -5.01 -29.12 21.56
C LEU A 201 -6.47 -29.60 21.63
N GLN A 202 -6.78 -30.68 20.92
CA GLN A 202 -8.04 -31.39 21.10
C GLN A 202 -7.94 -32.13 22.44
N SER A 203 -8.71 -31.69 23.43
CA SER A 203 -8.83 -32.44 24.68
C SER A 203 -9.60 -33.73 24.39
N PHE A 204 -8.92 -34.88 24.48
CA PHE A 204 -9.59 -36.16 24.46
C PHE A 204 -10.09 -36.47 25.87
N THR A 205 -11.40 -36.51 26.05
CA THR A 205 -11.97 -37.10 27.27
C THR A 205 -11.73 -38.61 27.19
N VAL A 206 -11.07 -39.17 28.20
CA VAL A 206 -10.98 -40.62 28.36
C VAL A 206 -12.21 -41.04 29.16
N ASP A 207 -13.06 -41.86 28.56
CA ASP A 207 -14.21 -42.50 29.21
C ASP A 207 -13.75 -43.60 30.19
#